data_AF-A0A6D2GDZ4-F1
#
_entry.id   AF-A0A6D2GDZ4-F1
#
_cell.length_a   1.000
_cell.length_b   1.000
_cell.length_c   1.000
_cell.angle_alpha   90.00
_cell.angle_beta   90.00
_cell.angle_gamma   90.00
#
_symmetry.space_group_name_H-M   'P 1'
#
loop_
_entity.id
_entity.type
_entity.pdbx_description
1 polymer ?
#
loop_
_entity_poly.entity_id
_entity_poly.type
_entity_poly.pdbx_seq_one_letter_code
_entity_poly.pdbx_strand_id
1 'polypeptide(L)'
;MTQEITLTCYSLPAAPGLDNIKFEKGREHDRQALGFILPANTQLQIRQPNNDAGNARLRLLCNDSAYEKSLTLNGNWQTISTTVDSVPFIDTLFFAQGGEFSVIYRQPASSKNLPHWRKGLSEDAFFQSWEEQASSFALLELDRVRFLLPWADRANVINAGITALDTYYTRVFDAYNDWTGLSDSPASPLNQNVANRYFIKADKHGRRLGLLSPLVVRANGCNVKPGVDR
;
A
#
# COMPACT_ATOMS: atom_id res chain seq x y z
N MET A 1 15.36 -23.49 -8.77
CA MET A 1 14.76 -22.80 -9.94
C MET A 1 13.94 -21.64 -9.40
N THR A 2 14.14 -20.41 -9.88
CA THR A 2 13.35 -19.26 -9.43
C THR A 2 12.01 -19.28 -10.15
N GLN A 3 10.92 -19.49 -9.44
CA GLN A 3 9.57 -19.59 -10.02
C GLN A 3 9.14 -18.22 -10.56
N GLU A 4 8.64 -18.19 -11.79
CA GLU A 4 7.92 -17.02 -12.33
C GLU A 4 6.48 -17.05 -11.80
N ILE A 5 6.07 -15.96 -11.19
CA ILE A 5 4.74 -15.80 -10.59
C ILE A 5 4.05 -14.65 -11.30
N THR A 6 2.83 -14.90 -11.76
CA THR A 6 1.94 -13.87 -12.30
C THR A 6 1.06 -13.35 -11.17
N LEU A 7 1.11 -12.06 -10.91
CA LEU A 7 0.17 -11.36 -10.05
C LEU A 7 -0.83 -10.60 -10.93
N THR A 8 -2.10 -10.88 -10.72
CA THR A 8 -3.20 -10.07 -11.25
C THR A 8 -3.48 -8.94 -10.29
N CYS A 9 -3.25 -7.71 -10.76
CA CYS A 9 -3.53 -6.49 -10.05
C CYS A 9 -4.87 -5.91 -10.53
N TYR A 10 -5.66 -5.36 -9.61
CA TYR A 10 -6.82 -4.55 -10.00
C TYR A 10 -6.38 -3.14 -10.43
N SER A 11 -7.21 -2.51 -11.24
CA SER A 11 -7.17 -1.09 -11.58
C SER A 11 -8.45 -0.42 -11.11
N LEU A 12 -8.38 0.86 -10.83
CA LEU A 12 -9.54 1.66 -10.42
C LEU A 12 -10.08 2.46 -11.61
N PRO A 13 -11.38 2.82 -11.61
CA PRO A 13 -11.91 3.74 -12.59
C PRO A 13 -11.22 5.10 -12.48
N ALA A 14 -10.90 5.70 -13.62
CA ALA A 14 -10.45 7.08 -13.69
C ALA A 14 -11.59 8.01 -13.20
N ALA A 15 -11.22 9.14 -12.61
CA ALA A 15 -12.17 10.16 -12.17
C ALA A 15 -11.86 11.50 -12.82
N PRO A 16 -12.30 11.72 -14.08
CA PRO A 16 -11.99 12.94 -14.83
C PRO A 16 -12.43 14.22 -14.11
N GLY A 17 -13.53 14.15 -13.34
CA GLY A 17 -13.98 15.26 -12.50
C GLY A 17 -12.92 15.70 -11.49
N LEU A 18 -12.26 14.74 -10.83
CA LEU A 18 -11.17 14.99 -9.90
C LEU A 18 -9.89 15.46 -10.60
N ASP A 19 -9.60 14.94 -11.79
CA ASP A 19 -8.45 15.35 -12.60
C ASP A 19 -8.58 16.81 -13.06
N ASN A 20 -9.76 17.22 -13.50
CA ASN A 20 -10.04 18.57 -13.95
C ASN A 20 -9.81 19.62 -12.86
N ILE A 21 -10.16 19.29 -11.62
CA ILE A 21 -9.94 20.16 -10.46
C ILE A 21 -8.58 19.92 -9.77
N LYS A 22 -7.75 19.03 -10.32
CA LYS A 22 -6.44 18.62 -9.77
C LYS A 22 -6.53 18.13 -8.32
N PHE A 23 -7.64 17.48 -7.99
CA PHE A 23 -7.85 16.89 -6.67
C PHE A 23 -7.33 15.45 -6.67
N GLU A 24 -6.17 15.24 -6.04
CA GLU A 24 -5.49 13.95 -6.09
C GLU A 24 -6.14 12.89 -5.21
N LYS A 25 -6.75 13.26 -4.07
CA LYS A 25 -7.44 12.35 -3.14
C LYS A 25 -6.64 11.08 -2.78
N GLY A 26 -5.31 11.19 -2.71
CA GLY A 26 -4.43 10.05 -2.43
C GLY A 26 -4.47 8.96 -3.51
N ARG A 27 -4.75 9.28 -4.78
CA ARG A 27 -4.77 8.30 -5.87
C ARG A 27 -3.45 7.54 -6.05
N GLU A 28 -2.31 8.18 -5.76
CA GLU A 28 -1.00 7.51 -5.79
C GLU A 28 -0.71 6.66 -4.52
N HIS A 29 -1.65 6.58 -3.59
CA HIS A 29 -1.49 5.80 -2.36
C HIS A 29 -1.92 4.36 -2.55
N ASP A 30 -2.94 4.10 -3.37
CA ASP A 30 -3.43 2.74 -3.53
C ASP A 30 -2.42 1.88 -4.29
N ARG A 31 -2.11 0.74 -3.67
CA ARG A 31 -1.01 -0.13 -4.10
C ARG A 31 -1.19 -1.54 -3.59
N GLN A 32 -0.73 -2.49 -4.36
CA GLN A 32 -0.97 -3.91 -4.17
C GLN A 32 0.35 -4.61 -3.82
N ALA A 33 0.41 -5.25 -2.66
CA ALA A 33 1.61 -5.94 -2.21
C ALA A 33 1.82 -7.23 -3.01
N LEU A 34 3.08 -7.57 -3.29
CA LEU A 34 3.43 -8.88 -3.86
C LEU A 34 3.32 -10.02 -2.82
N GLY A 35 3.11 -9.71 -1.54
CA GLY A 35 2.85 -10.70 -0.49
C GLY A 35 4.10 -11.28 0.19
N PHE A 36 5.29 -10.71 -0.03
CA PHE A 36 6.52 -11.15 0.63
C PHE A 36 7.41 -9.97 1.02
N ILE A 37 8.31 -10.21 1.96
CA ILE A 37 9.40 -9.31 2.33
C ILE A 37 10.63 -9.71 1.51
N LEU A 38 11.17 -8.75 0.75
CA LEU A 38 12.43 -8.86 0.03
C LEU A 38 13.57 -8.50 1.00
N PRO A 39 14.47 -9.45 1.35
CA PRO A 39 15.56 -9.17 2.26
C PRO A 39 16.56 -8.17 1.67
N ALA A 40 17.29 -7.48 2.55
CA ALA A 40 18.38 -6.59 2.17
C ALA A 40 19.32 -7.21 1.12
N ASN A 41 19.72 -6.41 0.14
CA ASN A 41 20.63 -6.75 -0.96
C ASN A 41 20.17 -7.93 -1.85
N THR A 42 18.91 -8.36 -1.74
CA THR A 42 18.32 -9.36 -2.63
C THR A 42 17.73 -8.68 -3.87
N GLN A 43 18.00 -9.26 -5.04
CA GLN A 43 17.48 -8.76 -6.31
C GLN A 43 16.09 -9.33 -6.60
N LEU A 44 15.14 -8.45 -6.93
CA LEU A 44 13.85 -8.80 -7.50
C LEU A 44 13.88 -8.52 -9.00
N GLN A 45 13.49 -9.52 -9.80
CA GLN A 45 13.24 -9.35 -11.23
C GLN A 45 11.74 -9.29 -11.48
N ILE A 46 11.29 -8.30 -12.25
CA ILE A 46 9.87 -8.06 -12.53
C ILE A 46 9.69 -7.42 -13.90
N ARG A 47 8.51 -7.61 -14.51
CA ARG A 47 8.05 -6.93 -15.72
C ARG A 47 6.52 -6.82 -15.75
N GLN A 48 6.01 -5.96 -16.61
CA GLN A 48 4.60 -5.84 -16.95
C GLN A 48 4.41 -6.25 -18.42
N PRO A 49 3.93 -7.47 -18.71
CA PRO A 49 3.87 -8.00 -20.08
C PRO A 49 2.96 -7.20 -21.04
N ASN A 50 1.85 -6.67 -20.53
CA ASN A 50 0.95 -5.78 -21.27
C ASN A 50 0.86 -4.44 -20.55
N ASN A 51 1.28 -3.38 -21.22
CA ASN A 51 1.30 -2.01 -20.74
C ASN A 51 0.55 -1.02 -21.65
N ASP A 52 -0.35 -1.52 -22.51
CA ASP A 52 -1.15 -0.70 -23.44
C ASP A 52 -1.96 0.38 -22.72
N ALA A 53 -2.48 0.03 -21.54
CA ALA A 53 -3.26 0.91 -20.68
C ALA A 53 -2.42 1.72 -19.68
N GLY A 54 -1.09 1.65 -19.77
CA GLY A 54 -0.16 2.38 -18.93
C GLY A 54 0.86 1.49 -18.21
N ASN A 55 1.90 2.14 -17.69
CA ASN A 55 3.00 1.49 -16.97
C ASN A 55 2.79 1.59 -15.46
N ALA A 56 2.66 0.45 -14.80
CA ALA A 56 2.62 0.38 -13.35
C ALA A 56 3.99 0.69 -12.74
N ARG A 57 3.99 1.25 -11.53
CA ARG A 57 5.21 1.53 -10.78
C ARG A 57 5.41 0.48 -9.70
N LEU A 58 6.58 -0.16 -9.70
CA LEU A 58 7.03 -0.98 -8.58
C LEU A 58 7.69 -0.09 -7.54
N ARG A 59 7.38 -0.32 -6.26
CA ARG A 59 8.01 0.31 -5.10
C ARG A 59 8.49 -0.74 -4.12
N LEU A 60 9.75 -0.64 -3.70
CA LEU A 60 10.31 -1.36 -2.55
C LEU A 60 10.21 -0.42 -1.34
N LEU A 61 9.26 -0.69 -0.45
CA LEU A 61 8.92 0.17 0.68
C LEU A 61 9.39 -0.43 2.00
N CYS A 62 9.79 0.43 2.94
CA CYS A 62 10.18 0.05 4.29
C CYS A 62 9.76 1.14 5.29
N ASN A 63 10.24 1.09 6.53
CA ASN A 63 9.96 2.12 7.53
C ASN A 63 10.85 3.37 7.41
N ASP A 64 11.57 3.53 6.30
CA ASP A 64 12.55 4.60 6.14
C ASP A 64 12.77 4.94 4.66
N SER A 65 12.23 6.09 4.26
CA SER A 65 12.23 6.50 2.86
C SER A 65 13.61 6.78 2.27
N ALA A 66 14.65 6.95 3.10
CA ALA A 66 16.02 7.10 2.61
C ALA A 66 16.53 5.84 1.87
N TYR A 67 15.95 4.67 2.16
CA TYR A 67 16.36 3.39 1.59
C TYR A 67 15.39 2.82 0.56
N GLU A 68 14.24 3.45 0.36
CA GLU A 68 13.22 3.00 -0.58
C GLU A 68 13.68 3.19 -2.04
N LYS A 69 13.23 2.29 -2.91
CA LYS A 69 13.52 2.32 -4.34
C LYS A 69 12.25 2.11 -5.13
N SER A 70 12.24 2.59 -6.36
CA SER A 70 11.12 2.39 -7.27
C SER A 70 11.57 2.36 -8.71
N LEU A 71 10.81 1.70 -9.56
CA LEU A 71 10.95 1.78 -11.01
C LEU A 71 9.59 1.75 -11.69
N THR A 72 9.50 2.33 -12.88
CA THR A 72 8.36 2.17 -13.78
C THR A 72 8.57 0.90 -14.58
N LEU A 73 7.56 0.03 -14.56
CA LEU A 73 7.59 -1.26 -15.25
C LEU A 73 7.37 -1.08 -16.75
N ASN A 74 7.86 -2.05 -17.52
CA ASN A 74 7.55 -2.20 -18.94
C ASN A 74 7.60 -3.70 -19.32
N GLY A 75 7.49 -4.00 -20.62
CA GLY A 75 7.49 -5.37 -21.14
C GLY A 75 8.78 -6.16 -20.90
N ASN A 76 9.91 -5.48 -20.63
CA ASN A 76 11.21 -6.11 -20.41
C ASN A 76 11.44 -6.44 -18.93
N TRP A 77 12.24 -7.48 -18.69
CA TRP A 77 12.71 -7.81 -17.34
C TRP A 77 13.58 -6.69 -16.77
N GLN A 78 13.18 -6.17 -15.61
CA GLN A 78 13.92 -5.17 -14.84
C GLN A 78 14.33 -5.76 -13.49
N THR A 79 15.49 -5.33 -12.98
CA THR A 79 16.04 -5.79 -11.70
C THR A 79 16.12 -4.62 -10.72
N ILE A 80 15.74 -4.86 -9.47
CA ILE A 80 15.78 -3.85 -8.39
C ILE A 80 16.11 -4.50 -7.04
N SER A 81 16.79 -3.75 -6.18
CA SER A 81 17.12 -4.15 -4.81
C SER A 81 17.23 -2.92 -3.89
N THR A 82 17.21 -3.17 -2.58
CA THR A 82 17.45 -2.20 -1.50
C THR A 82 18.54 -2.71 -0.58
N THR A 83 19.13 -1.84 0.25
CA THR A 83 20.13 -2.22 1.25
C THR A 83 19.53 -2.64 2.60
N VAL A 84 18.20 -2.63 2.70
CA VAL A 84 17.42 -3.00 3.89
C VAL A 84 16.25 -3.90 3.48
N ASP A 85 15.68 -4.65 4.42
CA ASP A 85 14.44 -5.39 4.21
C ASP A 85 13.35 -4.44 3.71
N SER A 86 12.62 -4.86 2.68
CA SER A 86 11.58 -4.06 2.07
C SER A 86 10.43 -4.92 1.57
N VAL A 87 9.26 -4.31 1.40
CA VAL A 87 8.08 -4.97 0.84
C VAL A 87 7.83 -4.43 -0.57
N PRO A 88 7.75 -5.28 -1.59
CA PRO A 88 7.40 -4.88 -2.94
C PRO A 88 5.90 -4.58 -3.10
N PHE A 89 5.58 -3.42 -3.68
CA PHE A 89 4.23 -2.98 -4.01
C PHE A 89 4.12 -2.51 -5.46
N ILE A 90 2.98 -2.79 -6.09
CA ILE A 90 2.61 -2.25 -7.40
C ILE A 90 1.59 -1.14 -7.19
N ASP A 91 1.87 0.07 -7.69
CA ASP A 91 0.90 1.15 -7.70
C ASP A 91 -0.31 0.76 -8.56
N THR A 92 -1.51 1.01 -8.05
CA THR A 92 -2.77 0.74 -8.76
C THR A 92 -2.91 1.68 -9.95
N LEU A 93 -3.20 1.12 -11.12
CA LEU A 93 -3.47 1.90 -12.34
C LEU A 93 -4.92 2.39 -12.37
N PHE A 94 -5.17 3.45 -13.14
CA PHE A 94 -6.50 4.02 -13.34
C PHE A 94 -6.92 3.86 -14.80
N PHE A 95 -7.91 3.00 -15.05
CA PHE A 95 -8.46 2.74 -16.38
C PHE A 95 -9.82 3.43 -16.53
N ALA A 96 -10.30 3.63 -17.75
CA ALA A 96 -11.56 4.34 -17.98
C ALA A 96 -12.76 3.74 -17.21
N GLN A 97 -12.79 2.41 -17.00
CA GLN A 97 -13.85 1.70 -16.28
C GLN A 97 -13.31 0.81 -15.14
N GLY A 98 -12.04 0.98 -14.76
CA GLY A 98 -11.32 -0.01 -13.95
C GLY A 98 -11.09 -1.32 -14.72
N GLY A 99 -10.82 -2.41 -14.01
CA GLY A 99 -10.45 -3.71 -14.59
C GLY A 99 -9.22 -4.31 -13.93
N GLU A 100 -8.46 -5.12 -14.67
CA GLU A 100 -7.28 -5.83 -14.17
C GLU A 100 -6.09 -5.67 -15.11
N PHE A 101 -4.88 -5.81 -14.56
CA PHE A 101 -3.63 -5.91 -15.32
C PHE A 101 -2.69 -6.90 -14.63
N SER A 102 -1.71 -7.41 -15.35
CA SER A 102 -0.79 -8.42 -14.80
C SER A 102 0.64 -7.93 -14.71
N VAL A 103 1.32 -8.31 -13.63
CA VAL A 103 2.77 -8.22 -13.50
C VAL A 103 3.35 -9.62 -13.32
N ILE A 104 4.54 -9.86 -13.85
CA ILE A 104 5.25 -11.13 -13.69
C ILE A 104 6.56 -10.86 -12.97
N TYR A 105 6.82 -11.60 -11.89
CA TYR A 105 8.05 -11.48 -11.12
C TYR A 105 8.66 -12.85 -10.82
N ARG A 106 9.95 -12.83 -10.51
CA ARG A 106 10.70 -14.00 -10.04
C ARG A 106 10.93 -13.85 -8.55
N GLN A 107 10.17 -14.59 -7.74
CA GLN A 107 10.30 -14.51 -6.29
C GLN A 107 11.63 -15.12 -5.84
N PRO A 108 12.51 -14.35 -5.17
CA PRO A 108 13.73 -14.91 -4.62
C PRO A 108 13.44 -15.98 -3.56
N ALA A 109 14.21 -17.06 -3.54
CA ALA A 109 14.04 -18.13 -2.55
C ALA A 109 14.31 -17.67 -1.09
N SER A 110 15.06 -16.57 -0.92
CA SER A 110 15.31 -15.93 0.36
C SER A 110 14.16 -15.05 0.86
N SER A 111 13.11 -14.86 0.06
CA SER A 111 11.96 -14.03 0.45
C SER A 111 11.28 -14.59 1.68
N LYS A 112 10.88 -13.71 2.61
CA LYS A 112 10.09 -14.08 3.78
C LYS A 112 8.62 -13.81 3.52
N ASN A 113 7.75 -14.61 4.11
CA ASN A 113 6.32 -14.35 4.05
C ASN A 113 5.99 -12.99 4.68
N LEU A 114 5.06 -12.24 4.08
CA LEU A 114 4.54 -11.00 4.67
C LEU A 114 3.25 -11.34 5.42
N PRO A 115 3.22 -11.30 6.77
CA PRO A 115 1.99 -11.39 7.52
C PRO A 115 1.01 -10.32 7.01
N HIS A 116 -0.21 -10.75 6.68
CA HIS A 116 -1.21 -9.89 6.08
C HIS A 116 -2.55 -10.12 6.75
N TRP A 117 -3.11 -9.07 7.35
CA TRP A 117 -4.48 -9.07 7.83
C TRP A 117 -5.38 -8.31 6.86
N ARG A 118 -6.57 -8.87 6.62
CA ARG A 118 -7.69 -8.23 5.93
C ARG A 118 -8.99 -8.66 6.58
N LYS A 119 -10.05 -7.89 6.36
CA LYS A 119 -11.40 -8.16 6.87
C LYS A 119 -11.82 -9.62 6.64
N GLY A 120 -12.35 -10.25 7.68
CA GLY A 120 -12.74 -11.66 7.69
C GLY A 120 -11.63 -12.64 8.14
N LEU A 121 -10.41 -12.17 8.39
CA LEU A 121 -9.36 -12.96 9.03
C LEU A 121 -9.32 -12.75 10.55
N SER A 122 -8.84 -13.76 11.28
CA SER A 122 -8.65 -13.68 12.72
C SER A 122 -7.49 -12.73 13.07
N GLU A 123 -7.74 -11.75 13.95
CA GLU A 123 -6.71 -10.84 14.49
C GLU A 123 -5.65 -11.64 15.26
N ASP A 124 -6.07 -12.59 16.12
CA ASP A 124 -5.16 -13.43 16.91
C ASP A 124 -4.24 -14.26 16.03
N ALA A 125 -4.78 -14.92 15.01
CA ALA A 125 -3.99 -15.73 14.08
C ALA A 125 -2.99 -14.88 13.30
N PHE A 126 -3.39 -13.65 12.93
CA PHE A 126 -2.48 -12.69 12.28
C PHE A 126 -1.33 -12.31 13.21
N PHE A 127 -1.61 -11.87 14.44
CA PHE A 127 -0.56 -11.44 15.37
C PHE A 127 0.35 -12.59 15.80
N GLN A 128 -0.20 -13.79 15.96
CA GLN A 128 0.57 -15.01 16.23
C GLN A 128 1.50 -15.32 15.05
N SER A 129 0.99 -15.34 13.81
CA SER A 129 1.81 -15.61 12.63
C SER A 129 2.94 -14.60 12.45
N TRP A 130 2.69 -13.32 12.77
CA TRP A 130 3.71 -12.28 12.68
C TRP A 130 4.84 -12.54 13.69
N GLU A 131 4.50 -12.95 14.91
CA GLU A 131 5.45 -13.27 15.96
C GLU A 131 6.27 -14.53 15.67
N GLU A 132 5.61 -15.62 15.27
CA GLU A 132 6.26 -16.89 14.94
C GLU A 132 7.23 -16.75 13.75
N GLN A 133 6.87 -15.93 12.75
CA GLN A 133 7.72 -15.70 11.58
C GLN A 133 8.85 -14.70 11.85
N ALA A 134 8.82 -13.99 12.98
CA ALA A 134 9.73 -12.88 13.30
C ALA A 134 9.88 -11.89 12.12
N SER A 135 8.76 -11.58 11.45
CA SER A 135 8.77 -10.79 10.22
C SER A 135 9.03 -9.31 10.51
N SER A 136 9.94 -8.70 9.75
CA SER A 136 10.33 -7.28 9.88
C SER A 136 9.15 -6.32 9.67
N PHE A 137 8.17 -6.75 8.88
CA PHE A 137 6.97 -5.99 8.54
C PHE A 137 5.72 -6.88 8.56
N ALA A 138 4.57 -6.24 8.71
CA ALA A 138 3.26 -6.81 8.39
C ALA A 138 2.42 -5.81 7.60
N LEU A 139 1.44 -6.34 6.86
CA LEU A 139 0.46 -5.59 6.10
C LEU A 139 -0.88 -5.65 6.81
N LEU A 140 -1.46 -4.47 7.07
CA LEU A 140 -2.82 -4.36 7.58
C LEU A 140 -3.68 -3.68 6.51
N GLU A 141 -4.62 -4.41 5.93
CA GLU A 141 -5.54 -3.92 4.91
C GLU A 141 -6.93 -3.67 5.52
N LEU A 142 -7.27 -2.40 5.64
CA LEU A 142 -8.56 -1.89 6.13
C LEU A 142 -9.43 -1.41 4.95
N ASP A 143 -10.66 -0.98 5.23
CA ASP A 143 -11.60 -0.61 4.17
C ASP A 143 -11.15 0.64 3.41
N ARG A 144 -10.67 1.69 4.10
CA ARG A 144 -10.18 2.94 3.50
C ARG A 144 -8.65 3.09 3.48
N VAL A 145 -7.91 2.24 4.19
CA VAL A 145 -6.47 2.43 4.46
C VAL A 145 -5.71 1.13 4.41
N ARG A 146 -4.45 1.18 3.98
CA ARG A 146 -3.48 0.08 4.07
C ARG A 146 -2.26 0.55 4.86
N PHE A 147 -1.86 -0.21 5.89
CA PHE A 147 -0.66 0.06 6.67
C PHE A 147 0.44 -0.92 6.34
N LEU A 148 1.65 -0.40 6.12
CA LEU A 148 2.87 -1.18 6.24
C LEU A 148 3.46 -0.94 7.63
N LEU A 149 3.30 -1.93 8.51
CA LEU A 149 3.67 -1.83 9.91
C LEU A 149 5.05 -2.44 10.14
N PRO A 150 6.05 -1.70 10.64
CA PRO A 150 7.26 -2.30 11.17
C PRO A 150 6.94 -3.08 12.46
N TRP A 151 7.80 -4.03 12.81
CA TRP A 151 7.68 -4.80 14.07
C TRP A 151 7.48 -3.91 15.31
N ALA A 152 8.14 -2.75 15.35
CA ALA A 152 8.07 -1.80 16.46
C ALA A 152 6.65 -1.26 16.74
N ASP A 153 5.74 -1.36 15.76
CA ASP A 153 4.35 -0.93 15.90
C ASP A 153 3.37 -2.02 16.32
N ARG A 154 3.82 -3.28 16.39
CA ARG A 154 2.94 -4.41 16.71
C ARG A 154 2.15 -4.20 17.99
N ALA A 155 2.82 -3.79 19.07
CA ALA A 155 2.17 -3.54 20.36
C ALA A 155 1.15 -2.39 20.30
N ASN A 156 1.43 -1.33 19.52
CA ASN A 156 0.50 -0.21 19.36
C ASN A 156 -0.79 -0.65 18.66
N VAL A 157 -0.67 -1.49 17.62
CA VAL A 157 -1.83 -1.99 16.87
C VAL A 157 -2.64 -2.99 17.69
N ILE A 158 -1.97 -3.87 18.47
CA ILE A 158 -2.65 -4.76 19.42
C ILE A 158 -3.46 -3.95 20.44
N ASN A 159 -2.84 -2.92 21.04
CA ASN A 159 -3.50 -2.10 22.05
C ASN A 159 -4.65 -1.26 21.47
N ALA A 160 -4.53 -0.78 20.23
CA ALA A 160 -5.59 -0.05 19.57
C ALA A 160 -6.75 -0.96 19.14
N GLY A 161 -6.45 -2.20 18.73
CA GLY A 161 -7.40 -3.13 18.12
C GLY A 161 -7.67 -2.81 16.65
N ILE A 162 -7.61 -3.82 15.77
CA ILE A 162 -7.73 -3.58 14.31
C ILE A 162 -9.12 -3.06 13.96
N THR A 163 -10.18 -3.60 14.57
CA THR A 163 -11.56 -3.15 14.35
C THR A 163 -11.78 -1.68 14.73
N ALA A 164 -11.17 -1.20 15.81
CA ALA A 164 -11.29 0.20 16.22
C ALA A 164 -10.53 1.13 15.26
N LEU A 165 -9.35 0.70 14.78
CA LEU A 165 -8.60 1.41 13.76
C LEU A 165 -9.40 1.53 12.45
N ASP A 166 -9.99 0.44 11.97
CA ASP A 166 -10.82 0.43 10.76
C ASP A 166 -12.00 1.40 10.89
N THR A 167 -12.69 1.36 12.03
CA THR A 167 -13.80 2.28 12.33
C THR A 167 -13.35 3.73 12.33
N TYR A 168 -12.22 4.03 12.99
CA TYR A 168 -11.69 5.39 13.09
C TYR A 168 -11.33 5.95 11.71
N TYR A 169 -10.50 5.24 10.96
CA TYR A 169 -10.04 5.72 9.65
C TYR A 169 -11.16 5.77 8.63
N THR A 170 -12.12 4.83 8.68
CA THR A 170 -13.32 4.90 7.84
C THR A 170 -14.10 6.17 8.10
N ARG A 171 -14.37 6.52 9.37
CA ARG A 171 -15.05 7.78 9.71
C ARG A 171 -14.30 9.02 9.24
N VAL A 172 -12.97 9.06 9.43
CA VAL A 172 -12.15 10.20 9.01
C VAL A 172 -12.22 10.41 7.49
N PHE A 173 -12.05 9.34 6.71
CA PHE A 173 -12.03 9.44 5.26
C PHE A 173 -13.42 9.61 4.64
N ASP A 174 -14.46 9.03 5.25
CA ASP A 174 -15.84 9.26 4.82
C ASP A 174 -16.25 10.72 5.09
N ALA A 175 -15.94 11.27 6.26
CA ALA A 175 -16.19 12.69 6.55
C ALA A 175 -15.44 13.62 5.58
N TYR A 176 -14.20 13.28 5.21
CA TYR A 176 -13.45 14.02 4.20
C TYR A 176 -14.10 13.94 2.81
N ASN A 177 -14.58 12.76 2.41
CA ASN A 177 -15.29 12.60 1.14
C ASN A 177 -16.61 13.42 1.15
N ASP A 178 -17.36 13.38 2.25
CA ASP A 178 -18.61 14.14 2.41
C ASP A 178 -18.37 15.66 2.31
N TRP A 179 -17.36 16.20 3.00
CA TRP A 179 -17.01 17.62 2.93
C TRP A 179 -16.54 18.08 1.55
N THR A 180 -16.02 17.15 0.74
CA THR A 180 -15.58 17.42 -0.63
C THR A 180 -16.65 17.10 -1.66
N GLY A 181 -17.85 16.69 -1.22
CA GLY A 181 -19.00 16.40 -2.08
C GLY A 181 -18.87 15.10 -2.88
N LEU A 182 -17.96 14.21 -2.48
CA LEU A 182 -17.75 12.91 -3.13
C LEU A 182 -18.69 11.86 -2.55
N SER A 183 -19.21 11.00 -3.42
CA SER A 183 -20.11 9.91 -3.03
C SER A 183 -19.79 8.64 -3.81
N ASP A 184 -19.99 7.49 -3.16
CA ASP A 184 -19.92 6.17 -3.81
C ASP A 184 -21.10 5.96 -4.79
N SER A 185 -22.17 6.76 -4.68
CA SER A 185 -23.35 6.72 -5.56
C SER A 185 -23.82 8.15 -5.88
N PRO A 186 -23.06 8.92 -6.67
CA PRO A 186 -23.37 10.31 -6.94
C PRO A 186 -24.47 10.45 -8.00
N ALA A 187 -25.22 11.56 -7.98
CA ALA A 187 -26.12 11.94 -9.07
C ALA A 187 -25.37 12.45 -10.31
N SER A 188 -24.11 12.89 -10.16
CA SER A 188 -23.25 13.43 -11.22
C SER A 188 -21.90 12.70 -11.24
N PRO A 189 -21.36 12.32 -12.41
CA PRO A 189 -20.02 11.74 -12.52
C PRO A 189 -18.90 12.63 -11.96
N LEU A 190 -19.12 13.94 -11.84
CA LEU A 190 -18.17 14.87 -11.23
C LEU A 190 -17.97 14.64 -9.73
N ASN A 191 -18.95 14.01 -9.08
CA ASN A 191 -18.95 13.76 -7.63
C ASN A 191 -18.60 12.29 -7.31
N GLN A 192 -18.15 11.52 -8.30
CA GLN A 192 -17.83 10.12 -8.12
C GLN A 192 -16.63 9.95 -7.19
N ASN A 193 -16.86 9.22 -6.10
CA ASN A 193 -15.79 8.77 -5.23
C ASN A 193 -15.01 7.65 -5.93
N VAL A 194 -13.68 7.69 -5.77
CA VAL A 194 -12.80 6.61 -6.19
C VAL A 194 -12.47 5.77 -4.97
N ALA A 195 -12.61 4.45 -5.07
CA ALA A 195 -12.37 3.51 -3.98
C ALA A 195 -10.88 3.24 -3.72
N ASN A 196 -10.01 4.24 -3.93
CA ASN A 196 -8.59 4.14 -3.63
C ASN A 196 -8.37 4.10 -2.11
N ARG A 197 -7.47 3.24 -1.65
CA ARG A 197 -7.04 3.23 -0.25
C ARG A 197 -5.86 4.16 -0.03
N TYR A 198 -5.86 4.83 1.12
CA TYR A 198 -4.71 5.59 1.59
C TYR A 198 -3.63 4.64 2.12
N PHE A 199 -2.36 5.03 2.01
CA PHE A 199 -1.25 4.20 2.41
C PHE A 199 -0.46 4.87 3.51
N ILE A 200 -0.30 4.15 4.63
CA ILE A 200 0.34 4.65 5.84
C ILE A 200 1.52 3.76 6.20
N LYS A 201 2.65 4.38 6.54
CA LYS A 201 3.85 3.68 7.02
C LYS A 201 4.65 4.60 7.94
N ALA A 202 5.50 3.99 8.75
CA ALA A 202 6.53 4.73 9.49
C ALA A 202 7.59 5.30 8.53
N ASP A 203 8.19 6.43 8.91
CA ASP A 203 9.31 7.03 8.18
C ASP A 203 10.35 7.61 9.15
N LYS A 204 11.40 6.82 9.41
CA LYS A 204 12.45 7.16 10.37
C LYS A 204 13.17 8.47 10.02
N HIS A 205 13.42 8.74 8.74
CA HIS A 205 14.05 9.98 8.26
C HIS A 205 13.06 10.95 7.60
N GLY A 206 11.77 10.83 7.88
CA GLY A 206 10.76 11.77 7.38
C GLY A 206 11.04 13.20 7.83
N ARG A 207 11.28 14.13 6.89
CA ARG A 207 11.37 15.56 7.20
C ARG A 207 9.96 16.10 7.48
N ARG A 208 9.71 16.52 8.73
CA ARG A 208 8.48 17.16 9.30
C ARG A 208 7.38 16.22 9.81
N LEU A 209 6.83 16.60 10.97
CA LEU A 209 5.74 15.93 11.70
C LEU A 209 4.51 15.80 10.79
N GLY A 210 4.13 14.58 10.39
CA GLY A 210 2.86 14.29 9.73
C GLY A 210 2.65 14.95 8.36
N LEU A 211 3.59 14.83 7.43
CA LEU A 211 3.35 15.31 6.06
C LEU A 211 2.42 14.34 5.32
N LEU A 212 1.26 14.84 4.88
CA LEU A 212 0.54 14.28 3.74
C LEU A 212 1.38 14.63 2.50
N SER A 213 2.25 13.72 2.05
CA SER A 213 2.78 13.84 0.70
C SER A 213 1.76 13.26 -0.28
N PRO A 214 1.73 13.71 -1.54
CA PRO A 214 0.89 13.09 -2.58
C PRO A 214 1.15 11.58 -2.72
N LEU A 215 2.28 11.09 -2.16
CA LEU A 215 2.77 9.73 -2.25
C LEU A 215 2.40 8.80 -1.07
N VAL A 216 2.31 9.31 0.18
CA VAL A 216 2.18 8.54 1.44
C VAL A 216 1.74 9.42 2.62
N VAL A 217 0.90 8.93 3.54
CA VAL A 217 0.76 9.53 4.90
C VAL A 217 1.87 8.99 5.80
N ARG A 218 2.78 9.86 6.22
CA ARG A 218 4.00 9.47 6.96
C ARG A 218 3.87 9.82 8.44
N ALA A 219 4.02 8.83 9.31
CA ALA A 219 4.20 9.06 10.74
C ALA A 219 5.70 9.20 11.06
N ASN A 220 6.07 10.27 11.76
CA ASN A 220 7.46 10.52 12.14
C ASN A 220 7.90 9.62 13.30
N GLY A 221 9.08 9.02 13.15
CA GLY A 221 9.69 8.11 14.12
C GLY A 221 9.67 6.66 13.63
N CYS A 222 10.30 5.75 14.38
CA CYS A 222 10.31 4.32 14.06
C CYS A 222 8.92 3.65 14.13
N ASN A 223 7.89 4.40 14.57
CA ASN A 223 6.56 3.93 14.94
C ASN A 223 5.45 4.78 14.31
N VAL A 224 4.39 4.14 13.82
CA VAL A 224 3.08 4.69 13.50
C VAL A 224 2.26 4.71 14.80
N LYS A 225 2.07 5.89 15.40
CA LYS A 225 1.13 6.06 16.50
C LYS A 225 -0.27 6.34 15.94
N PRO A 226 -1.26 5.46 16.14
CA PRO A 226 -2.64 5.81 15.87
C PRO A 226 -3.07 6.91 16.84
N GLY A 227 -3.61 8.02 16.34
CA GLY A 227 -4.09 9.13 17.15
C GLY A 227 -5.40 8.82 17.87
N VAL A 228 -5.41 7.80 18.74
CA VAL A 228 -6.54 7.47 19.62
C VAL A 228 -6.19 7.96 21.03
N ASP A 229 -6.02 9.27 21.17
CA ASP A 229 -5.96 9.91 22.49
C ASP A 229 -7.18 10.83 22.65
N ARG A 230 -8.16 10.29 23.39
CA ARG A 230 -9.26 10.90 24.17
C ARG A 230 -10.66 10.40 23.80
#